data_AF-A0A660YE75-F1
#
_entry.id   AF-A0A660YE75-F1
#
_cell.length_a   1.000
_cell.length_b   1.000
_cell.length_c   1.000
_cell.angle_alpha   90.00
_cell.angle_beta   90.00
_cell.angle_gamma   90.00
#
_symmetry.space_group_name_H-M   'P 1'
#
loop_
_entity.id
_entity.type
_entity.pdbx_description
1 polymer ?
#
loop_
_entity_poly.entity_id
_entity_poly.type
_entity_poly.pdbx_seq_one_letter_code
_entity_poly.pdbx_strand_id
1 'polypeptide(L)'
;MVELFNKGGPFMWPLLAALVIGIAFILERLWTLTRASINAKQFFVQVDEALRGGGVEAAAKICSNTRGPVASVLHAGLLRAQRGLAHVEKAIETSGSIEMAFLERGMVWLATIASIAPLLGFLGTVSGMIKAFEAIALAGDVEPS
;
A
#
# COMPACT_ATOMS: atom_id res chain seq x y z
N MET A 1 -26.14 16.55 -9.81
CA MET A 1 -24.82 16.09 -9.32
C MET A 1 -23.85 17.25 -9.12
N VAL A 2 -23.46 17.99 -10.16
CA VAL A 2 -22.55 19.16 -10.02
C VAL A 2 -23.14 20.25 -9.13
N GLU A 3 -24.45 20.49 -9.24
CA GLU A 3 -25.14 21.46 -8.39
C GLU A 3 -25.13 21.08 -6.89
N LEU A 4 -25.26 19.79 -6.59
CA LEU A 4 -25.13 19.25 -5.23
C LEU A 4 -23.71 19.37 -4.70
N PHE A 5 -22.70 19.17 -5.56
CA PHE A 5 -21.30 19.35 -5.22
C PHE A 5 -20.99 20.81 -4.84
N ASN A 6 -21.49 21.77 -5.61
CA ASN A 6 -21.32 23.20 -5.31
C ASN A 6 -22.07 23.61 -4.03
N LYS A 7 -23.25 23.03 -3.76
CA LYS A 7 -24.00 23.24 -2.51
C LYS A 7 -23.35 22.58 -1.29
N GLY A 8 -22.59 21.50 -1.47
CA GLY A 8 -21.83 20.81 -0.42
C GLY A 8 -20.71 21.66 0.21
N GLY A 9 -20.39 22.80 -0.39
CA GLY A 9 -19.48 23.78 0.19
C GLY A 9 -18.00 23.42 0.06
N PRO A 10 -17.12 24.11 0.79
CA PRO A 10 -15.67 24.05 0.57
C PRO A 10 -15.06 22.68 0.88
N PHE A 11 -15.68 21.86 1.73
CA PHE A 11 -15.18 20.53 2.12
C PHE A 11 -15.20 19.50 0.97
N MET A 12 -16.00 19.74 -0.07
CA MET A 12 -16.05 18.88 -1.26
C MET A 12 -14.74 18.91 -2.07
N TRP A 13 -14.03 20.05 -2.08
CA TRP A 13 -12.80 20.23 -2.85
C TRP A 13 -11.61 19.41 -2.29
N PRO A 14 -11.27 19.47 -0.98
CA PRO A 14 -10.27 18.58 -0.39
C PRO A 14 -10.62 17.10 -0.54
N LEU A 15 -11.90 16.74 -0.45
CA LEU A 15 -12.34 15.35 -0.62
C LEU A 15 -12.14 14.86 -2.07
N LEU A 16 -12.44 15.70 -3.05
CA LEU A 16 -12.14 15.42 -4.45
C LEU A 16 -10.64 15.29 -4.70
N ALA A 17 -9.82 16.16 -4.10
CA ALA A 17 -8.36 16.06 -4.19
C ALA A 17 -7.85 14.75 -3.58
N ALA A 18 -8.36 14.35 -2.41
CA ALA A 18 -8.02 13.09 -1.76
C ALA A 18 -8.37 11.87 -2.64
N LEU A 19 -9.52 11.92 -3.34
CA LEU A 19 -9.91 10.88 -4.31
C LEU A 19 -8.91 10.77 -5.47
N VAL A 20 -8.59 11.90 -6.11
CA VAL A 20 -7.68 11.91 -7.28
C VAL A 20 -6.29 11.43 -6.88
N ILE A 21 -5.76 11.92 -5.75
CA ILE A 21 -4.45 11.50 -5.23
C ILE A 21 -4.49 10.01 -4.85
N GLY A 22 -5.55 9.56 -4.19
CA GLY A 22 -5.72 8.16 -3.81
C GLY A 22 -5.70 7.23 -5.02
N ILE A 23 -6.44 7.56 -6.09
CA ILE A 23 -6.43 6.79 -7.35
C ILE A 23 -5.03 6.77 -7.97
N ALA A 24 -4.34 7.91 -8.00
CA ALA A 24 -2.98 7.99 -8.56
C ALA A 24 -2.01 7.02 -7.84
N PHE A 25 -2.02 7.02 -6.51
CA PHE A 25 -1.22 6.07 -5.73
C PHE A 25 -1.66 4.62 -5.91
N ILE A 26 -2.97 4.34 -6.00
CA ILE A 26 -3.47 2.98 -6.26
C ILE A 26 -2.92 2.45 -7.59
N LEU A 27 -2.96 3.25 -8.65
CA LEU A 27 -2.45 2.85 -9.97
C LEU A 27 -0.93 2.62 -9.95
N GLU A 28 -0.17 3.52 -9.33
CA GLU A 28 1.28 3.38 -9.17
C GLU A 28 1.66 2.12 -8.37
N ARG A 29 0.92 1.84 -7.29
CA ARG A 29 1.10 0.63 -6.47
C ARG A 29 0.77 -0.64 -7.24
N LEU A 30 -0.37 -0.67 -7.94
CA LEU A 30 -0.79 -1.83 -8.73
C LEU A 30 0.26 -2.17 -9.78
N TRP A 31 0.79 -1.17 -10.48
CA TRP A 31 1.87 -1.39 -11.44
C TRP A 31 3.12 -1.96 -10.77
N THR A 32 3.58 -1.33 -9.69
CA THR A 32 4.83 -1.71 -9.00
C THR A 32 4.75 -3.11 -8.41
N LEU A 33 3.67 -3.44 -7.71
CA LEU A 33 3.46 -4.76 -7.10
C LEU A 33 3.29 -5.86 -8.14
N THR A 34 2.57 -5.59 -9.23
CA THR A 34 2.42 -6.56 -10.32
C THR A 34 3.76 -6.87 -10.97
N ARG A 35 4.63 -5.86 -11.13
CA ARG A 35 5.97 -6.02 -11.72
C ARG A 35 6.97 -6.68 -10.77
N ALA A 36 6.81 -6.51 -9.46
CA ALA A 36 7.64 -7.15 -8.43
C ALA A 36 7.20 -8.60 -8.15
N SER A 37 5.96 -8.95 -8.49
CA SER A 37 5.43 -10.30 -8.33
C SER A 37 6.12 -11.27 -9.27
N ILE A 38 6.65 -12.35 -8.71
CA ILE A 38 7.10 -13.53 -9.43
C ILE A 38 6.26 -14.72 -9.00
N ASN A 39 6.22 -15.77 -9.82
CA ASN A 39 5.64 -17.04 -9.41
C ASN A 39 6.54 -17.71 -8.35
N ALA A 40 6.38 -17.28 -7.10
CA ALA A 40 7.24 -17.70 -5.99
C ALA A 40 7.27 -19.23 -5.85
N LYS A 41 6.14 -19.92 -6.05
CA LYS A 41 6.08 -21.38 -6.00
C LYS A 41 7.01 -22.03 -7.03
N GLN A 42 6.89 -21.64 -8.29
CA GLN A 42 7.76 -22.19 -9.35
C GLN A 42 9.22 -21.82 -9.12
N PHE A 43 9.47 -20.60 -8.66
CA PHE A 43 10.81 -20.14 -8.34
C PHE A 43 11.46 -20.95 -7.21
N PHE A 44 10.72 -21.23 -6.13
CA PHE A 44 11.20 -22.08 -5.04
C PHE A 44 11.55 -23.48 -5.49
N VAL A 45 10.73 -24.08 -6.38
CA VAL A 45 11.04 -25.41 -6.95
C VAL A 45 12.35 -25.38 -7.74
N GLN A 46 12.57 -24.37 -8.58
CA GLN A 46 13.82 -24.21 -9.33
C GLN A 46 15.05 -24.05 -8.43
N VAL A 47 14.90 -23.30 -7.34
CA VAL A 47 15.97 -23.10 -6.35
C VAL A 47 16.26 -24.39 -5.57
N ASP A 48 15.24 -25.15 -5.17
CA ASP A 48 15.42 -26.44 -4.48
C ASP A 48 16.10 -27.48 -5.38
N GLU A 49 15.68 -27.58 -6.64
CA GLU A 49 16.32 -28.46 -7.63
C GLU A 49 17.79 -28.10 -7.85
N ALA A 50 18.10 -26.81 -7.96
CA ALA A 50 19.48 -26.33 -8.10
C ALA A 50 20.32 -26.57 -6.85
N LEU A 51 19.73 -26.43 -5.65
CA LEU A 51 20.38 -26.78 -4.39
C LEU A 51 20.75 -28.26 -4.32
N ARG A 52 19.82 -29.14 -4.73
CA ARG A 52 20.04 -30.61 -4.73
C ARG A 52 21.06 -31.05 -5.77
N GLY A 53 21.05 -30.46 -6.96
CA GLY A 53 21.90 -30.89 -8.08
C GLY A 53 23.27 -30.23 -8.14
N GLY A 54 23.38 -28.94 -7.81
CA GLY A 54 24.58 -28.12 -8.00
C GLY A 54 25.02 -27.33 -6.75
N GLY A 55 24.36 -27.57 -5.61
CA GLY A 55 24.70 -26.93 -4.35
C GLY A 55 24.34 -25.44 -4.27
N VAL A 56 24.91 -24.77 -3.26
CA VAL A 56 24.59 -23.39 -2.90
C VAL A 56 24.94 -22.39 -4.02
N GLU A 57 26.02 -22.61 -4.75
CA GLU A 57 26.47 -21.71 -5.83
C GLU A 57 25.53 -21.74 -7.03
N ALA A 58 25.03 -22.91 -7.42
CA ALA A 58 24.05 -23.04 -8.49
C ALA A 58 22.75 -22.33 -8.14
N ALA A 59 22.26 -22.53 -6.91
CA ALA A 59 21.08 -21.86 -6.39
C ALA A 59 21.24 -20.34 -6.31
N ALA A 60 22.39 -19.85 -5.82
CA ALA A 60 22.69 -18.44 -5.74
C ALA A 60 22.69 -17.77 -7.12
N LYS A 61 23.17 -18.47 -8.16
CA LYS A 61 23.16 -17.99 -9.54
C LYS A 61 21.74 -17.86 -10.13
N ILE A 62 20.82 -18.75 -9.77
CA ILE A 62 19.41 -18.63 -10.17
C ILE A 62 18.78 -17.41 -9.48
N CYS A 63 19.05 -17.23 -8.19
CA CYS A 63 18.53 -16.10 -7.43
C CYS A 63 19.10 -14.75 -7.91
N SER A 64 20.36 -14.68 -8.32
CA SER A 64 20.95 -13.44 -8.85
C SER A 64 20.46 -13.07 -10.26
N ASN A 65 20.08 -14.06 -11.06
CA ASN A 65 19.50 -13.85 -12.39
C ASN A 65 17.99 -13.54 -12.35
N THR A 66 17.33 -13.80 -11.23
CA THR A 66 15.89 -13.58 -11.08
C THR A 66 15.62 -12.25 -10.40
N ARG A 67 14.81 -11.41 -11.05
CA ARG A 67 14.35 -10.15 -10.44
C ARG A 67 13.19 -10.43 -9.50
N GLY A 68 13.23 -9.82 -8.33
CA GLY A 68 12.11 -9.79 -7.40
C GLY A 68 12.53 -9.87 -5.94
N PRO A 69 11.66 -9.45 -5.02
CA PRO A 69 11.96 -9.44 -3.58
C PRO A 69 12.33 -10.84 -3.06
N VAL A 70 11.58 -11.86 -3.47
CA VAL A 70 11.78 -13.25 -3.04
C VAL A 70 13.15 -13.79 -3.47
N ALA A 71 13.58 -13.46 -4.70
CA ALA A 71 14.90 -13.86 -5.20
C ALA A 71 16.04 -13.15 -4.45
N SER A 72 15.87 -11.86 -4.17
CA SER A 72 16.82 -11.05 -3.37
C SER A 72 17.02 -11.62 -1.96
N VAL A 73 15.92 -11.96 -1.27
CA VAL A 73 15.94 -12.55 0.08
C VAL A 73 16.63 -13.91 0.09
N LEU A 74 16.27 -14.80 -0.85
CA LEU A 74 16.87 -16.13 -0.94
C LEU A 74 18.37 -16.06 -1.29
N HIS A 75 18.75 -15.16 -2.22
CA HIS A 75 20.16 -14.93 -2.53
C HIS A 75 20.97 -14.52 -1.31
N ALA A 76 20.46 -13.60 -0.49
CA ALA A 76 21.13 -13.15 0.74
C ALA A 76 21.30 -14.28 1.78
N GLY A 77 20.33 -15.18 1.88
CA GLY A 77 20.43 -16.40 2.70
C GLY A 77 21.51 -17.35 2.17
N LEU A 78 21.48 -17.64 0.86
CA LEU A 78 22.42 -18.57 0.21
C LEU A 78 23.87 -18.11 0.33
N LEU A 79 24.15 -16.80 0.20
CA LEU A 79 25.50 -16.24 0.39
C LEU A 79 26.09 -16.46 1.79
N ARG A 80 25.25 -16.80 2.78
CA ARG A 80 25.65 -17.06 4.16
C ARG A 80 25.53 -18.52 4.57
N ALA A 81 25.21 -19.43 3.64
CA ALA A 81 25.03 -20.86 3.92
C ALA A 81 26.24 -21.51 4.62
N GLN A 82 27.46 -21.13 4.25
CA GLN A 82 28.68 -21.67 4.85
C GLN A 82 28.93 -21.21 6.29
N ARG A 83 28.24 -20.16 6.77
CA ARG A 83 28.39 -19.64 8.13
C ARG A 83 27.46 -20.31 9.14
N GLY A 84 26.64 -21.28 8.71
CA GLY A 84 25.71 -22.02 9.55
C GLY A 84 24.31 -21.42 9.61
N LEU A 85 23.36 -22.22 10.13
CA LEU A 85 21.92 -21.95 10.07
C LEU A 85 21.53 -20.58 10.65
N ALA A 86 22.07 -20.23 11.83
CA ALA A 86 21.74 -18.98 12.51
C ALA A 86 22.10 -17.73 11.67
N HIS A 87 23.19 -17.79 10.89
CA HIS A 87 23.58 -16.69 10.01
C HIS A 87 22.71 -16.60 8.77
N VAL A 88 22.21 -17.74 8.25
CA VAL A 88 21.27 -17.79 7.12
C VAL A 88 19.92 -17.22 7.54
N GLU A 89 19.39 -17.67 8.67
CA GLU A 89 18.11 -17.20 9.21
C GLU A 89 18.12 -15.68 9.41
N LYS A 90 19.16 -15.16 10.09
CA LYS A 90 19.34 -13.72 10.29
C LYS A 90 19.48 -12.95 8.98
N ALA A 91 20.07 -13.55 7.95
CA ALA A 91 20.19 -12.94 6.63
C ALA A 91 18.87 -12.79 5.91
N ILE A 92 18.06 -13.86 5.96
CA ILE A 92 16.73 -13.91 5.37
C ILE A 92 15.82 -12.92 6.11
N GLU A 93 15.85 -12.90 7.44
CA GLU A 93 15.07 -11.95 8.25
C GLU A 93 15.44 -10.50 7.92
N THR A 94 16.74 -10.17 7.93
CA THR A 94 17.20 -8.81 7.64
C THR A 94 16.83 -8.37 6.23
N SER A 95 17.11 -9.21 5.22
CA SER A 95 16.84 -8.87 3.82
C SER A 95 15.34 -8.84 3.54
N GLY A 96 14.58 -9.75 4.15
CA GLY A 96 13.13 -9.76 4.09
C GLY A 96 12.52 -8.49 4.66
N SER A 97 13.03 -8.01 5.80
CA SER A 97 12.62 -6.74 6.40
C SER A 97 12.87 -5.55 5.46
N ILE A 98 14.03 -5.50 4.79
CA ILE A 98 14.39 -4.43 3.86
C ILE A 98 13.50 -4.45 2.62
N GLU A 99 13.31 -5.62 2.02
CA GLU A 99 12.46 -5.79 0.84
C GLU A 99 10.99 -5.49 1.16
N MET A 100 10.50 -5.90 2.34
CA MET A 100 9.15 -5.59 2.80
C MET A 100 8.95 -4.09 3.00
N ALA A 101 9.90 -3.40 3.64
CA ALA A 101 9.87 -1.94 3.78
C ALA A 101 9.89 -1.23 2.41
N PHE A 102 10.56 -1.80 1.40
CA PHE A 102 10.52 -1.28 0.04
C PHE A 102 9.14 -1.46 -0.61
N LEU A 103 8.51 -2.62 -0.45
CA LEU A 103 7.16 -2.90 -0.96
C LEU A 103 6.10 -2.01 -0.28
N GLU A 104 6.26 -1.73 1.00
CA GLU A 104 5.36 -0.86 1.78
C GLU A 104 5.53 0.63 1.46
N ARG A 105 6.63 1.03 0.82
CA ARG A 105 6.98 2.43 0.55
C ARG A 105 5.99 3.11 -0.39
N GLY A 106 4.89 3.64 0.14
CA GLY A 106 3.80 4.31 -0.60
C GLY A 106 2.41 3.88 -0.15
N MET A 107 2.30 2.72 0.51
CA MET A 107 1.09 2.29 1.23
C MET A 107 0.73 3.27 2.35
N VAL A 108 1.72 3.95 2.94
CA VAL A 108 1.54 4.98 3.98
C VAL A 108 0.64 6.13 3.50
N TRP A 109 0.77 6.56 2.23
CA TRP A 109 -0.07 7.61 1.66
C TRP A 109 -1.52 7.15 1.52
N LEU A 110 -1.72 5.92 1.04
CA LEU A 110 -3.05 5.32 0.94
C LEU A 110 -3.70 5.17 2.32
N ALA A 111 -2.94 4.71 3.33
CA ALA A 111 -3.42 4.60 4.70
C ALA A 111 -3.83 5.96 5.27
N THR A 112 -3.01 6.99 5.04
CA THR A 112 -3.27 8.36 5.50
C THR A 112 -4.53 8.93 4.87
N ILE A 113 -4.71 8.77 3.55
CA ILE A 113 -5.92 9.21 2.84
C ILE A 113 -7.15 8.44 3.35
N ALA A 114 -7.02 7.12 3.54
CA ALA A 114 -8.10 6.28 4.06
C ALA A 114 -8.54 6.68 5.47
N SER A 115 -7.62 7.18 6.31
CA SER A 115 -7.95 7.69 7.64
C SER A 115 -8.53 9.10 7.64
N ILE A 116 -8.00 10.01 6.81
CA ILE A 116 -8.39 11.43 6.83
C ILE A 116 -9.67 11.70 6.03
N ALA A 117 -9.90 11.00 4.91
CA ALA A 117 -11.04 11.26 4.03
C ALA A 117 -12.41 11.09 4.74
N PRO A 118 -12.64 10.04 5.56
CA PRO A 118 -13.90 9.92 6.32
C PRO A 118 -14.09 11.04 7.34
N LEU A 119 -13.01 11.48 8.00
CA LEU A 119 -13.05 12.57 8.98
C LEU A 119 -13.40 13.90 8.31
N LEU A 120 -12.85 14.17 7.12
CA LEU A 120 -13.22 15.34 6.31
C LEU A 120 -14.68 15.29 5.86
N GLY A 121 -15.17 14.11 5.45
CA GLY A 121 -16.57 13.91 5.10
C GLY A 121 -17.49 14.18 6.30
N PHE A 122 -17.18 13.60 7.46
CA PHE A 122 -17.93 13.82 8.69
C PHE A 122 -17.97 15.31 9.08
N LEU A 123 -16.82 15.99 9.05
CA LEU A 123 -16.74 17.42 9.31
C LEU A 123 -17.65 18.23 8.36
N GLY A 124 -17.69 17.87 7.07
CA GLY A 124 -18.58 18.48 6.10
C GLY A 124 -20.06 18.30 6.46
N THR A 125 -20.46 17.09 6.89
CA THR A 125 -21.85 16.81 7.31
C THR A 125 -22.26 17.63 8.55
N VAL A 126 -21.39 17.72 9.55
CA VAL A 126 -21.65 18.50 10.77
C VAL A 126 -21.75 19.99 10.45
N SER A 127 -20.84 20.52 9.61
CA SER A 127 -20.89 21.92 9.18
C SER A 127 -22.18 22.24 8.40
N GLY A 128 -22.63 21.33 7.53
CA GLY A 128 -23.89 21.48 6.82
C GLY A 128 -25.11 21.50 7.76
N MET A 129 -25.11 20.63 8.76
CA MET A 129 -26.16 20.57 9.77
C MET A 129 -26.23 21.86 10.60
N ILE A 130 -25.09 22.41 11.03
CA ILE A 130 -25.03 23.69 11.76
C ILE A 130 -25.67 24.81 10.94
N LYS A 131 -25.29 24.95 9.66
CA LYS A 131 -25.87 25.96 8.76
C LYS A 131 -27.37 25.79 8.55
N ALA A 132 -27.85 24.55 8.47
CA ALA A 132 -29.28 24.27 8.33
C ALA A 132 -30.06 24.73 9.56
N PHE A 133 -29.57 24.46 10.77
CA PHE A 133 -30.21 24.93 12.01
C PHE A 133 -30.15 26.44 12.18
N GLU A 134 -29.03 27.08 11.82
CA GLU A 134 -28.94 28.55 11.80
C GLU A 134 -29.97 29.17 10.86
N ALA A 135 -30.13 28.60 9.65
CA ALA A 135 -31.12 29.06 8.69
C ALA A 135 -32.56 28.90 9.20
N ILE A 136 -32.87 27.78 9.87
CA ILE A 136 -34.18 27.55 10.50
C ILE A 136 -34.42 28.57 11.63
N ALA A 137 -33.42 28.81 12.47
CA ALA A 137 -33.52 29.77 13.58
C ALA A 137 -33.71 31.22 13.09
N LEU A 138 -33.04 31.60 12.00
CA LEU A 138 -33.18 32.92 11.36
C LEU A 138 -34.50 33.11 10.62
N ALA A 139 -35.07 32.04 10.06
CA ALA A 139 -36.34 32.10 9.34
C ALA A 139 -37.53 32.43 10.25
N GLY A 140 -37.39 32.29 11.57
CA GLY A 140 -38.31 32.82 12.59
C GLY A 140 -39.71 32.18 12.64
N ASP A 141 -40.12 31.45 11.59
CA ASP A 141 -41.47 30.92 11.45
C ASP A 141 -41.43 29.44 11.07
N VAL A 142 -41.52 28.60 12.09
CA VAL A 142 -41.98 27.23 11.91
C VAL A 142 -43.49 27.28 12.11
N GLU A 143 -44.24 27.76 11.11
CA GLU A 143 -45.66 27.48 11.04
C GLU A 143 -45.80 25.96 10.79
N PRO A 144 -46.37 25.20 11.74
CA PRO A 144 -46.63 23.79 11.52
C PRO A 144 -47.89 23.69 10.67
N SER A 145 -47.74 23.33 9.40
CA SER A 145 -48.81 22.72 8.61
C SER A 145 -48.40 21.33 8.19
#